data_AF-A0A2V9RWE8-F1
#
_entry.id   AF-A0A2V9RWE8-F1
#
_cell.length_a   1.000
_cell.length_b   1.000
_cell.length_c   1.000
_cell.angle_alpha   90.00
_cell.angle_beta   90.00
_cell.angle_gamma   90.00
#
_symmetry.space_group_name_H-M   'P 1'
#
loop_
_entity.id
_entity.type
_entity.pdbx_description
1 polymer ?
#
loop_
_entity_poly.entity_id
_entity_poly.type
_entity_poly.pdbx_seq_one_letter_code
_entity_poly.pdbx_strand_id
1 'polypeptide(L)'
;MELSHNPEQEYFAEGFTEALITTLAKIGALRVVSRISAMQYKGVHKPAPEIARELDVDAIVEGTVLRVADRVRITAQLIDGRHETHLWAESYERDLHDVLRLQSELAEAIAREIRVKVTAIDRARFSEPRPVDPEAYEAYLKGRYRRHTRLEAIRTKRRKFSGN
;
A
#
# COMPACT_ATOMS: atom_id res chain seq x y z
N MET A 1 -15.04 -12.31 24.93
CA MET A 1 -16.04 -11.31 25.34
C MET A 1 -17.10 -11.28 24.26
N GLU A 2 -18.29 -11.82 24.54
CA GLU A 2 -19.39 -11.92 23.58
C GLU A 2 -19.90 -10.53 23.23
N LEU A 3 -19.51 -10.03 22.06
CA LEU A 3 -20.26 -8.99 21.37
C LEU A 3 -21.50 -9.68 20.81
N SER A 4 -22.69 -9.26 21.24
CA SER A 4 -23.95 -9.67 20.63
C SER A 4 -23.81 -9.58 19.11
N HIS A 5 -23.96 -10.69 18.39
CA HIS A 5 -24.04 -10.70 16.93
C HIS A 5 -25.26 -9.87 16.53
N ASN A 6 -25.04 -8.59 16.22
CA ASN A 6 -26.05 -7.73 15.63
C ASN A 6 -25.92 -7.86 14.10
N PRO A 7 -26.83 -8.56 13.41
CA PRO A 7 -26.72 -8.81 11.98
C PRO A 7 -26.66 -7.52 11.16
N GLU A 8 -27.27 -6.43 11.64
CA GLU A 8 -27.23 -5.13 10.97
C GLU A 8 -25.82 -4.52 10.99
N GLN A 9 -25.09 -4.69 12.10
CA GLN A 9 -23.70 -4.23 12.21
C GLN A 9 -22.77 -5.05 11.33
N GLU A 10 -22.98 -6.36 11.31
CA GLU A 10 -22.17 -7.29 10.51
C GLU A 10 -22.36 -7.03 9.02
N TYR A 11 -23.61 -6.91 8.55
CA TYR A 11 -23.91 -6.53 7.18
C TYR A 11 -23.28 -5.20 6.79
N PHE A 12 -23.36 -4.19 7.67
CA PHE A 12 -22.79 -2.88 7.41
C PHE A 12 -21.26 -2.90 7.32
N ALA A 13 -20.60 -3.57 8.27
CA ALA A 13 -19.14 -3.70 8.28
C ALA A 13 -18.63 -4.48 7.07
N GLU A 14 -19.34 -5.55 6.67
CA GLU A 14 -19.02 -6.35 5.50
C GLU A 14 -19.18 -5.57 4.19
N GLY A 15 -20.28 -4.82 4.05
CA GLY A 15 -20.52 -3.97 2.88
C GLY A 15 -19.49 -2.83 2.78
N PHE A 16 -19.14 -2.22 3.91
CA PHE A 16 -18.09 -1.19 3.95
C PHE A 16 -16.73 -1.77 3.53
N THR A 17 -16.38 -2.96 4.02
CA THR A 17 -15.11 -3.62 3.68
C THR A 17 -15.02 -3.93 2.19
N GLU A 18 -16.10 -4.44 1.59
CA GLU A 18 -16.15 -4.71 0.14
C GLU A 18 -15.97 -3.44 -0.69
N ALA A 19 -16.65 -2.37 -0.29
CA ALA A 19 -16.57 -1.09 -0.96
C ALA A 19 -15.15 -0.49 -0.84
N LEU A 20 -14.52 -0.61 0.34
CA LEU A 20 -13.14 -0.16 0.57
C LEU A 20 -12.14 -0.95 -0.30
N ILE A 21 -12.23 -2.28 -0.35
CA ILE A 21 -11.42 -3.13 -1.23
C ILE A 21 -11.56 -2.68 -2.69
N THR A 22 -12.80 -2.44 -3.14
CA THR A 22 -13.09 -2.00 -4.50
C THR A 22 -12.45 -0.64 -4.81
N THR A 23 -12.51 0.32 -3.88
CA THR A 23 -11.88 1.63 -4.06
C THR A 23 -10.36 1.54 -4.09
N LEU A 24 -9.75 0.78 -3.18
CA LEU A 24 -8.29 0.58 -3.15
C LEU A 24 -7.79 -0.15 -4.41
N ALA A 25 -8.55 -1.13 -4.92
CA ALA A 25 -8.19 -1.87 -6.12
C ALA A 25 -8.16 -1.01 -7.40
N LYS A 26 -8.83 0.15 -7.41
CA LYS A 26 -8.76 1.12 -8.52
C LYS A 26 -7.44 1.89 -8.54
N ILE A 27 -6.67 1.86 -7.45
CA ILE A 27 -5.39 2.54 -7.35
C ILE A 27 -4.33 1.63 -7.98
N GLY A 28 -3.94 1.91 -9.22
CA GLY A 28 -3.03 1.03 -9.99
C GLY A 28 -1.63 0.80 -9.40
N ALA A 29 -1.24 1.55 -8.36
CA ALA A 29 -0.01 1.33 -7.61
C ALA A 29 -0.15 0.26 -6.50
N LEU A 30 -1.36 -0.20 -6.20
CA LEU A 30 -1.65 -1.17 -5.15
C LEU A 30 -2.11 -2.50 -5.77
N ARG A 31 -1.57 -3.61 -5.25
CA ARG A 31 -2.20 -4.92 -5.41
C ARG A 31 -3.03 -5.19 -4.16
N VAL A 32 -4.33 -5.37 -4.33
CA VAL A 32 -5.29 -5.60 -3.25
C VAL A 32 -5.86 -7.02 -3.39
N VAL A 33 -5.86 -7.79 -2.30
CA VAL A 33 -6.44 -9.13 -2.29
C VAL A 33 -7.97 -9.08 -2.33
N SER A 34 -8.58 -10.14 -2.85
CA SER A 34 -10.04 -10.21 -2.95
C SER A 34 -10.71 -10.26 -1.57
N ARG A 35 -11.97 -9.78 -1.51
CA ARG A 35 -12.81 -9.90 -0.32
C ARG A 35 -12.92 -11.34 0.17
N ILE A 36 -13.14 -12.30 -0.73
CA ILE A 36 -13.32 -13.72 -0.38
C ILE A 36 -12.08 -14.24 0.37
N SER A 37 -10.89 -13.95 -0.14
CA SER A 37 -9.63 -14.34 0.50
C SER A 37 -9.45 -13.66 1.86
N ALA A 38 -9.75 -12.36 1.97
CA ALA A 38 -9.64 -11.64 3.24
C ALA A 38 -10.62 -12.15 4.30
N MET A 39 -11.86 -12.47 3.92
CA MET A 39 -12.90 -12.94 4.84
C MET A 39 -12.61 -14.32 5.46
N GLN A 40 -11.69 -15.11 4.89
CA GLN A 40 -11.26 -16.37 5.51
C GLN A 40 -10.60 -16.18 6.89
N TYR A 41 -10.08 -14.98 7.15
CA TYR A 41 -9.41 -14.64 8.41
C TYR A 41 -10.32 -13.90 9.39
N LYS A 42 -11.60 -13.68 9.05
CA LYS A 42 -12.57 -13.04 9.94
C LYS A 42 -12.79 -13.92 11.19
N GLY A 43 -12.58 -13.34 12.37
CA GLY A 43 -12.74 -14.06 13.64
C GLY A 43 -11.65 -15.11 13.92
N VAL A 44 -10.64 -15.20 13.08
CA VAL A 44 -9.49 -16.08 13.30
C VAL A 44 -8.43 -15.33 14.09
N HIS A 45 -8.00 -15.90 15.22
CA HIS A 45 -6.87 -15.38 15.98
C HIS A 45 -5.57 -15.92 15.40
N LYS A 46 -4.98 -15.17 14.47
CA LYS A 46 -3.74 -15.51 13.80
C LYS A 46 -2.82 -14.29 13.71
N PRO A 47 -1.50 -14.42 13.94
CA PRO A 47 -0.59 -13.29 13.87
C PRO A 47 -0.55 -12.67 12.47
N ALA A 48 -0.41 -11.34 12.41
CA ALA A 48 -0.37 -10.61 11.14
C ALA A 48 0.72 -11.14 10.17
N PRO A 49 1.93 -11.54 10.63
CA PRO A 49 2.95 -12.08 9.73
C PRO A 49 2.57 -13.37 9.04
N GLU A 50 1.76 -14.21 9.69
CA GLU A 50 1.34 -15.46 9.11
C GLU A 50 0.23 -15.25 8.07
N ILE A 51 -0.73 -14.38 8.38
CA ILE A 51 -1.79 -13.97 7.42
C ILE A 51 -1.16 -13.35 6.18
N ALA A 52 -0.21 -12.43 6.37
CA ALA A 52 0.46 -11.73 5.29
C ALA A 52 1.24 -12.68 4.37
N ARG A 53 1.91 -13.70 4.94
CA ARG A 53 2.60 -14.74 4.18
C ARG A 53 1.64 -15.60 3.37
N GLU A 54 0.50 -15.97 3.92
CA GLU A 54 -0.48 -16.83 3.23
C GLU A 54 -1.22 -16.11 2.10
N LEU A 55 -1.52 -14.83 2.31
CA LEU A 55 -2.14 -13.98 1.31
C LEU A 55 -1.14 -13.35 0.32
N ASP A 56 0.16 -13.57 0.56
CA ASP A 56 1.27 -12.93 -0.14
C ASP A 56 1.04 -11.41 -0.21
N VAL A 57 1.04 -10.70 0.93
CA VAL A 57 0.86 -9.24 1.00
C VAL A 57 1.92 -8.59 1.89
N ASP A 58 2.30 -7.35 1.58
CA ASP A 58 3.29 -6.62 2.37
C ASP A 58 2.70 -5.93 3.61
N ALA A 59 1.41 -5.62 3.58
CA ALA A 59 0.71 -4.94 4.67
C ALA A 59 -0.74 -5.42 4.79
N ILE A 60 -1.29 -5.30 6.00
CA ILE A 60 -2.68 -5.65 6.32
C ILE A 60 -3.39 -4.38 6.78
N VAL A 61 -4.62 -4.18 6.27
CA VAL A 61 -5.54 -3.18 6.83
C VAL A 61 -6.54 -3.92 7.71
N GLU A 62 -6.58 -3.58 8.99
CA GLU A 62 -7.58 -4.07 9.93
C GLU A 62 -8.33 -2.90 10.56
N GLY A 63 -9.52 -3.19 11.08
CA GLY A 63 -10.34 -2.12 11.64
C GLY A 63 -11.69 -2.58 12.14
N THR A 64 -12.40 -1.62 12.74
CA THR A 64 -13.77 -1.78 13.19
C THR A 64 -14.65 -0.75 12.51
N VAL A 65 -15.87 -1.18 12.16
CA VAL A 65 -16.91 -0.31 11.61
C VAL A 65 -18.13 -0.48 12.51
N LEU A 66 -18.59 0.62 13.09
CA LEU A 66 -19.75 0.65 13.96
C LEU A 66 -20.73 1.70 13.47
N ARG A 67 -22.00 1.30 13.34
CA ARG A 67 -23.09 2.23 13.03
C ARG A 67 -24.01 2.36 14.25
N VAL A 68 -24.28 3.57 14.69
CA VAL A 68 -25.26 3.85 15.75
C VAL A 68 -26.22 4.91 15.23
N ALA A 69 -27.48 4.52 15.00
CA ALA A 69 -28.49 5.37 14.36
C ALA A 69 -27.99 5.94 13.02
N ASP A 70 -27.76 7.25 12.99
CA ASP A 70 -27.30 8.06 11.86
C ASP A 70 -25.79 8.38 11.93
N ARG A 71 -25.04 7.77 12.85
CA ARG A 71 -23.60 7.93 12.98
C ARG A 71 -22.84 6.68 12.60
N VAL A 72 -21.69 6.87 11.96
CA VAL A 72 -20.74 5.82 11.61
C VAL A 72 -19.40 6.17 12.23
N ARG A 73 -18.84 5.22 12.99
CA ARG A 73 -17.48 5.28 13.51
C ARG A 73 -16.64 4.19 12.86
N ILE A 74 -15.48 4.57 12.37
CA ILE A 74 -14.52 3.67 11.73
C ILE A 74 -13.18 3.86 12.38
N THR A 75 -12.58 2.77 12.86
CA THR A 75 -11.17 2.75 13.24
C THR A 75 -10.44 1.86 12.25
N ALA A 76 -9.37 2.37 11.67
CA ALA A 76 -8.57 1.64 10.70
C ALA A 76 -7.10 1.69 11.09
N GLN A 77 -6.41 0.60 10.84
CA GLN A 77 -4.99 0.45 11.12
C GLN A 77 -4.32 -0.21 9.91
N LEU A 78 -3.14 0.30 9.57
CA LEU A 78 -2.26 -0.30 8.57
C LEU A 78 -1.10 -0.96 9.31
N ILE A 79 -0.92 -2.25 9.10
CA ILE A 79 0.07 -3.09 9.78
C ILE A 79 1.08 -3.60 8.76
N ASP A 80 2.37 -3.54 9.11
CA ASP A 80 3.44 -4.20 8.37
C ASP A 80 3.29 -5.72 8.52
N GLY A 81 3.04 -6.40 7.40
CA GLY A 81 2.78 -7.83 7.35
C GLY A 81 4.01 -8.71 7.59
N ARG A 82 5.20 -8.17 7.84
CA ARG A 82 6.41 -8.95 8.14
C ARG A 82 6.80 -8.82 9.61
N HIS A 83 6.65 -7.61 10.16
CA HIS A 83 7.12 -7.29 11.50
C HIS A 83 6.01 -7.11 12.53
N GLU A 84 4.73 -7.20 12.11
CA GLU A 84 3.57 -6.98 12.99
C GLU A 84 3.62 -5.61 13.68
N THR A 85 4.07 -4.59 12.94
CA THR A 85 4.18 -3.22 13.47
C THR A 85 3.12 -2.33 12.86
N HIS A 86 2.51 -1.47 13.69
CA HIS A 86 1.55 -0.47 13.21
C HIS A 86 2.29 0.61 12.41
N LEU A 87 1.95 0.72 11.13
CA LEU A 87 2.46 1.76 10.24
C LEU A 87 1.65 3.05 10.35
N TRP A 88 0.34 2.91 10.57
CA TRP A 88 -0.61 4.00 10.74
C TRP A 88 -1.88 3.50 11.44
N ALA A 89 -2.54 4.38 12.19
CA ALA A 89 -3.82 4.12 12.82
C ALA A 89 -4.62 5.42 12.95
N GLU A 90 -5.89 5.40 12.60
CA GLU A 90 -6.77 6.57 12.71
C GLU A 90 -8.21 6.14 12.97
N SER A 91 -8.98 7.06 13.57
CA SER A 91 -10.41 6.86 13.82
C SER A 91 -11.19 8.04 13.26
N TYR A 92 -12.30 7.72 12.62
CA TYR A 92 -13.20 8.66 11.97
C TYR A 92 -14.60 8.49 12.53
N GLU A 93 -15.28 9.61 12.74
CA GLU A 93 -16.70 9.62 13.07
C GLU A 93 -17.42 10.62 12.17
N ARG A 94 -18.47 10.13 11.49
CA ARG A 94 -19.24 10.91 10.52
C ARG A 94 -20.71 10.55 10.60
N ASP A 95 -21.50 11.41 9.98
CA ASP A 95 -22.88 11.10 9.66
C ASP A 95 -22.97 9.97 8.62
N LEU A 96 -24.00 9.13 8.71
CA LEU A 96 -24.28 8.06 7.76
C LEU A 96 -24.49 8.63 6.35
N HIS A 97 -25.07 9.83 6.23
CA HIS A 97 -25.24 10.51 4.95
C HIS A 97 -23.90 10.80 4.24
N ASP A 98 -22.80 10.87 4.99
CA ASP A 98 -21.43 11.12 4.49
C ASP A 98 -20.59 9.84 4.30
N VAL A 99 -21.17 8.63 4.47
CA VAL A 99 -20.40 7.38 4.53
C VAL A 99 -19.57 7.09 3.27
N LEU A 100 -20.07 7.43 2.09
CA LEU A 100 -19.34 7.24 0.83
C LEU A 100 -18.13 8.18 0.69
N ARG A 101 -18.26 9.40 1.22
CA ARG A 101 -17.16 10.35 1.29
C ARG A 101 -16.12 9.86 2.28
N LEU A 102 -16.54 9.40 3.46
CA LEU A 102 -15.66 8.80 4.46
C LEU A 102 -14.88 7.60 3.91
N GLN A 103 -15.53 6.72 3.14
CA GLN A 103 -14.88 5.59 2.49
C GLN A 103 -13.77 6.02 1.52
N SER A 104 -14.04 7.07 0.73
CA SER A 104 -13.06 7.59 -0.23
C SER A 104 -11.88 8.25 0.48
N GLU A 105 -12.14 9.07 1.50
CA GLU A 105 -11.12 9.71 2.34
C GLU A 105 -10.21 8.65 3.01
N LEU A 106 -10.81 7.59 3.55
CA LEU A 106 -10.08 6.49 4.17
C LEU A 106 -9.21 5.72 3.17
N ALA A 107 -9.75 5.41 1.98
CA ALA A 107 -8.98 4.72 0.94
C ALA A 107 -7.77 5.54 0.48
N GLU A 108 -7.94 6.85 0.31
CA GLU A 108 -6.84 7.75 -0.02
C GLU A 108 -5.80 7.85 1.11
N ALA A 109 -6.24 7.91 2.37
CA ALA A 109 -5.34 7.90 3.52
C ALA A 109 -4.47 6.63 3.54
N ILE A 110 -5.09 5.46 3.43
CA ILE A 110 -4.39 4.17 3.36
C ILE A 110 -3.39 4.16 2.19
N ALA A 111 -3.80 4.59 1.00
CA ALA A 111 -2.93 4.60 -0.17
C ALA A 111 -1.73 5.55 -0.01
N ARG A 112 -1.94 6.72 0.60
CA ARG A 112 -0.87 7.66 0.94
C ARG A 112 0.12 7.03 1.92
N GLU A 113 -0.37 6.40 2.98
CA GLU A 113 0.49 5.77 4.00
C GLU A 113 1.27 4.58 3.44
N ILE A 114 0.64 3.73 2.62
CA ILE A 114 1.35 2.67 1.90
C ILE A 114 2.45 3.28 1.05
N ARG A 115 2.17 4.35 0.28
CA ARG A 115 3.17 4.99 -0.58
C ARG A 115 4.33 5.58 0.21
N VAL A 116 4.05 6.31 1.30
CA VAL A 116 5.07 6.94 2.16
C VAL A 116 5.93 5.88 2.83
N LYS A 117 5.33 4.80 3.33
CA LYS A 117 6.04 3.77 4.09
C LYS A 117 6.74 2.76 3.19
N VAL A 118 6.17 2.36 2.04
CA VAL A 118 6.88 1.55 1.05
C VAL A 118 8.08 2.31 0.48
N THR A 119 7.95 3.62 0.18
CA THR A 119 9.12 4.40 -0.25
C THR A 119 10.16 4.59 0.86
N ALA A 120 9.74 4.69 2.13
CA ALA A 120 10.66 4.75 3.26
C ALA A 120 11.35 3.39 3.55
N ILE A 121 10.60 2.28 3.44
CA ILE A 121 11.09 0.91 3.61
C ILE A 121 12.00 0.52 2.43
N ASP A 122 11.68 0.91 1.20
CA ASP A 122 12.57 0.74 0.05
C ASP A 122 13.86 1.55 0.24
N ARG A 123 13.78 2.80 0.73
CA ARG A 123 14.98 3.58 1.08
C ARG A 123 15.78 2.96 2.22
N ALA A 124 15.15 2.36 3.22
CA ALA A 124 15.82 1.68 4.33
C ALA A 124 16.41 0.31 3.92
N ARG A 125 15.80 -0.39 2.96
CA ARG A 125 16.37 -1.58 2.30
C ARG A 125 17.52 -1.23 1.34
N PHE A 126 17.60 0.03 0.90
CA PHE A 126 18.72 0.62 0.18
C PHE A 126 19.58 1.54 1.08
N SER A 127 20.07 1.04 2.22
CA SER A 127 21.11 1.76 2.96
C SER A 127 22.00 0.84 3.81
N GLU A 128 23.15 0.47 3.25
CA GLU A 128 24.43 0.93 3.79
C GLU A 128 25.13 1.73 2.69
N PRO A 129 25.26 3.06 2.81
CA PRO A 129 26.22 3.80 2.00
C PRO A 129 27.60 3.42 2.52
N ARG A 130 28.29 2.50 1.84
CA ARG A 130 29.74 2.36 2.03
C ARG A 130 30.38 3.68 1.61
N PRO A 131 31.39 4.19 2.35
CA PRO A 131 32.15 5.33 1.88
C PRO A 131 32.71 5.00 0.51
N VAL A 132 32.24 5.72 -0.50
CA VAL A 132 32.71 5.56 -1.87
C VAL A 132 33.93 6.45 -1.99
N ASP A 133 35.06 5.84 -2.31
CA ASP A 133 36.28 6.55 -2.68
C ASP A 133 35.92 7.58 -3.77
N PRO A 134 36.14 8.89 -3.51
CA PRO A 134 35.83 9.95 -4.46
C PRO A 134 36.46 9.72 -5.84
N GLU A 135 37.64 9.10 -5.90
CA GLU A 135 38.33 8.79 -7.15
C GLU A 135 37.64 7.67 -7.92
N ALA A 136 37.14 6.65 -7.22
CA ALA A 136 36.35 5.56 -7.81
C ALA A 136 34.99 6.06 -8.32
N TYR A 137 34.37 7.00 -7.60
CA TYR A 137 33.12 7.62 -8.02
C TYR A 137 33.33 8.51 -9.25
N GLU A 138 34.41 9.28 -9.29
CA GLU A 138 34.77 10.11 -10.45
C GLU A 138 35.08 9.25 -11.69
N ALA A 139 35.80 8.13 -11.51
CA ALA A 139 36.06 7.16 -12.58
C ALA A 139 34.76 6.52 -13.11
N TYR A 140 33.82 6.18 -12.22
CA TYR A 140 32.50 5.67 -12.59
C TYR A 140 31.69 6.69 -13.39
N LEU A 141 31.65 7.95 -12.95
CA LEU A 141 30.97 9.03 -13.66
C LEU A 141 31.59 9.27 -15.05
N LYS A 142 32.93 9.27 -15.18
CA LYS A 142 33.64 9.35 -16.46
C LYS A 142 33.32 8.16 -17.37
N GLY A 143 33.22 6.95 -16.83
CA GLY A 143 32.81 5.75 -17.55
C GLY A 143 31.38 5.82 -18.09
N ARG A 144 30.43 6.30 -17.27
CA ARG A 144 29.04 6.51 -17.68
C ARG A 144 28.91 7.58 -18.77
N TYR A 145 29.63 8.69 -18.63
CA TYR A 145 29.63 9.75 -19.63
C TYR A 145 30.13 9.22 -20.99
N ARG A 146 31.27 8.52 -21.02
CA ARG A 146 31.81 7.91 -22.25
C ARG A 146 30.88 6.88 -22.87
N ARG A 147 30.18 6.08 -22.06
CA ARG A 147 29.17 5.12 -22.52
C ARG A 147 27.96 5.84 -23.13
N HIS A 148 27.51 6.94 -22.53
CA HIS A 148 26.42 7.76 -23.03
C HIS A 148 26.78 8.43 -24.38
N THR A 149 27.95 9.07 -24.47
CA THR A 149 28.42 9.70 -25.72
C THR A 149 28.66 8.67 -26.83
N ARG A 150 29.12 7.46 -26.50
CA ARG A 150 29.27 6.36 -27.47
C ARG A 150 27.92 5.86 -27.98
N LEU A 151 26.90 5.78 -27.13
CA LEU A 151 25.53 5.38 -27.52
C LEU A 151 24.85 6.44 -28.38
N GLU A 152 25.07 7.73 -28.09
CA GLU A 152 24.62 8.85 -28.92
C GLU A 152 25.27 8.83 -30.31
N ALA A 153 26.59 8.60 -30.39
CA ALA A 153 27.30 8.49 -31.66
C ALA A 153 26.81 7.31 -32.53
N ILE A 154 26.43 6.18 -31.90
CA ILE A 154 25.87 5.00 -32.59
C ILE A 154 24.44 5.28 -33.07
N ARG A 155 23.62 6.00 -32.28
CA ARG A 155 22.27 6.44 -32.66
C ARG A 155 22.30 7.42 -33.84
N THR A 156 23.23 8.37 -33.86
CA THR A 156 23.35 9.35 -34.95
C THR A 156 23.83 8.70 -36.24
N LYS A 157 24.69 7.66 -36.18
CA LYS A 157 25.03 6.86 -37.36
C LYS A 157 23.85 6.05 -37.89
N ARG A 158 23.11 5.32 -37.04
CA ARG A 158 21.95 4.52 -37.47
C ARG A 158 20.83 5.34 -38.12
N ARG A 159 20.60 6.57 -37.66
CA ARG A 159 19.58 7.47 -38.24
C ARG A 159 19.94 7.98 -39.65
N LYS A 160 21.22 8.00 -40.03
CA LYS A 160 21.67 8.37 -41.38
C LYS A 160 21.64 7.22 -42.40
N PHE A 161 21.49 5.96 -41.95
CA PHE A 161 21.48 4.77 -42.82
C PHE A 161 20.07 4.23 -43.13
N SER A 162 19.01 4.77 -42.52
CA SER A 162 17.63 4.28 -42.72
C SER A 162 16.76 5.23 -43.57
N GLY A 163 17.38 6.19 -44.26
CA GLY A 163 16.70 7.18 -45.09
C GLY A 163 17.36 7.34 -46.46
N ASN A 164 17.61 6.23 -47.15
CA ASN A 164 17.89 6.19 -48.59
C ASN A 164 17.35 4.88 -49.18
#